data_AF-A0A353Y636-F1
#
_entry.id   AF-A0A353Y636-F1
#
_cell.length_a   1.000
_cell.length_b   1.000
_cell.length_c   1.000
_cell.angle_alpha   90.00
_cell.angle_beta   90.00
_cell.angle_gamma   90.00
#
_symmetry.space_group_name_H-M   'P 1'
#
loop_
_entity.id
_entity.type
_entity.pdbx_description
1 polymer ?
#
loop_
_entity_poly.entity_id
_entity_poly.type
_entity_poly.pdbx_seq_one_letter_code
_entity_poly.pdbx_strand_id
1 'polypeptide(L)' 'WLEPLGVRVAWLTGSQKKKERTAMLALIARGEAGLVVGTHAVIQEQVQFQNLALAIIDEQH' A
#
# COMPACT_ATOMS: atom_id res chain seq x y z
N TRP A 1 1.61 0.94 -16.02
CA TRP A 1 0.67 -0.12 -16.45
C TRP A 1 -0.74 0.11 -15.92
N LEU A 2 -0.93 0.46 -14.63
CA LEU A 2 -2.25 0.71 -14.04
C LEU A 2 -2.76 2.16 -14.16
N GLU A 3 -1.88 3.13 -14.45
CA GLU A 3 -2.26 4.55 -14.65
C GLU A 3 -3.37 4.77 -15.68
N PRO A 4 -3.40 4.09 -16.86
CA PRO A 4 -4.50 4.22 -17.81
C PRO A 4 -5.87 3.75 -17.28
N LEU A 5 -5.87 2.91 -16.23
CA LEU A 5 -7.09 2.44 -15.57
C LEU A 5 -7.56 3.39 -14.45
N GLY A 6 -6.84 4.50 -14.22
CA GLY A 6 -7.11 5.42 -13.11
C GLY A 6 -6.80 4.83 -11.73
N VAL A 7 -6.13 3.68 -11.66
CA VAL A 7 -5.80 3.03 -10.39
C VAL A 7 -4.48 3.54 -9.88
N ARG A 8 -4.54 4.24 -8.74
CA ARG A 8 -3.34 4.70 -8.03
C ARG A 8 -2.78 3.60 -7.15
N VAL A 9 -1.48 3.37 -7.27
CA VAL A 9 -0.78 2.34 -6.50
C VAL A 9 0.04 2.99 -5.38
N ALA A 10 -0.15 2.53 -4.15
CA ALA A 10 0.75 2.84 -3.03
C ALA A 10 1.76 1.70 -2.88
N TRP A 11 3.05 2.06 -2.86
CA TRP A 11 4.14 1.12 -2.67
C TRP A 11 4.64 1.19 -1.23
N LEU A 12 4.70 0.06 -0.53
CA LEU A 12 5.20 -0.04 0.84
C LEU A 12 6.33 -1.07 0.96
N THR A 13 7.55 -0.61 1.19
CA THR A 13 8.68 -1.51 1.46
C THR A 13 9.47 -1.05 2.68
N GLY A 14 10.14 -1.99 3.35
CA GLY A 14 10.96 -1.68 4.53
C GLY A 14 12.17 -0.77 4.26
N SER A 15 12.55 -0.59 2.99
CA SER A 15 13.68 0.26 2.57
C SER A 15 13.31 1.72 2.29
N GLN A 16 12.02 2.10 2.36
CA GLN A 16 11.58 3.46 2.06
C GLN A 16 11.98 4.48 3.13
N LYS A 17 12.24 5.71 2.69
CA LYS A 17 12.44 6.83 3.62
C LYS A 17 11.14 7.12 4.38
N LYS A 18 11.25 7.53 5.64
CA LYS A 18 10.11 7.84 6.51
C LYS A 18 9.08 8.78 5.86
N LYS A 19 9.55 9.82 5.16
CA LYS A 19 8.68 10.80 4.48
C LYS A 19 7.82 10.15 3.38
N GLU A 20 8.42 9.30 2.55
CA GLU A 20 7.73 8.60 1.47
C GLU A 20 6.72 7.61 2.04
N ARG A 21 7.13 6.84 3.04
CA ARG A 21 6.24 5.91 3.76
C ARG A 21 5.05 6.63 4.38
N THR A 22 5.25 7.76 5.06
CA THR A 22 4.16 8.56 5.63
C THR A 22 3.19 9.08 4.57
N ALA A 23 3.70 9.52 3.41
CA ALA A 23 2.83 9.94 2.31
C ALA A 23 1.98 8.77 1.77
N MET A 24 2.57 7.58 1.60
CA MET A 24 1.84 6.39 1.15
C MET A 24 0.78 5.96 2.16
N LEU A 25 1.11 5.94 3.46
CA LEU A 25 0.15 5.62 4.52
C LEU A 25 -1.05 6.59 4.51
N ALA A 26 -0.81 7.89 4.29
CA ALA A 26 -1.89 8.86 4.18
C ALA A 26 -2.80 8.61 2.96
N LEU A 27 -2.24 8.23 1.81
CA LEU A 27 -3.03 7.87 0.62
C LEU A 27 -3.91 6.65 0.87
N ILE A 28 -3.36 5.63 1.54
CA ILE A 28 -4.08 4.39 1.86
C ILE A 28 -5.23 4.67 2.84
N ALA A 29 -4.96 5.44 3.89
CA ALA A 29 -5.96 5.80 4.90
C ALA A 29 -7.11 6.64 4.32
N ARG A 30 -6.82 7.46 3.31
CA ARG A 30 -7.84 8.28 2.61
C ARG A 30 -8.60 7.52 1.53
N GLY A 31 -8.18 6.29 1.19
CA GLY A 31 -8.73 5.53 0.06
C GLY A 31 -8.34 6.06 -1.32
N GLU A 32 -7.32 6.93 -1.39
CA GLU A 32 -6.82 7.46 -2.66
C GLU A 32 -5.92 6.44 -3.39
N ALA A 33 -5.42 5.42 -2.67
CA ALA A 33 -4.71 4.29 -3.24
C ALA A 33 -5.69 3.14 -3.51
N GLY A 34 -5.95 2.87 -4.78
CA GLY A 34 -6.81 1.75 -5.20
C GLY A 34 -6.11 0.39 -5.17
N LEU A 35 -4.79 0.37 -5.07
CA LEU A 35 -3.98 -0.84 -4.89
C LEU A 35 -2.80 -0.52 -3.96
N VAL A 36 -2.51 -1.43 -3.03
CA VAL A 36 -1.31 -1.37 -2.18
C VAL A 36 -0.46 -2.58 -2.49
N VAL A 37 0.81 -2.35 -2.82
CA VAL A 37 1.78 -3.42 -3.11
C VAL A 37 3.02 -3.21 -2.26
N GLY A 38 3.57 -4.29 -1.75
CA GLY A 38 4.73 -4.23 -0.90
C GLY A 38 5.13 -5.58 -0.34
N THR A 39 6.10 -5.56 0.56
CA THR A 39 6.53 -6.76 1.29
C THR A 39 5.72 -6.92 2.58
N HIS A 40 6.26 -7.64 3.56
CA HIS A 40 5.74 -7.71 4.94
C HIS A 40 5.43 -6.34 5.59
N ALA A 41 5.96 -5.24 5.04
CA ALA A 41 5.63 -3.88 5.48
C ALA A 41 4.16 -3.48 5.29
N VAL A 42 3.42 -4.16 4.40
CA VAL A 42 1.99 -3.86 4.11
C VAL A 42 1.07 -4.29 5.25
N ILE A 43 1.46 -5.29 6.05
CA ILE A 43 0.64 -5.88 7.12
C ILE A 43 1.11 -5.41 8.51
N GLN A 44 1.58 -4.16 8.60
CA GLN A 44 1.98 -3.54 9.86
C GLN A 44 0.82 -2.76 10.48
N GLU A 45 0.78 -2.64 11.81
CA GLU A 45 -0.30 -1.92 12.55
C GLU A 45 -0.57 -0.49 12.05
N GLN A 46 0.44 0.15 11.46
CA GLN A 46 0.37 1.53 10.99
C GLN A 46 -0.38 1.68 9.65
N VAL A 47 -0.65 0.58 8.93
CA VAL A 47 -1.35 0.59 7.65
C VAL A 47 -2.85 0.50 7.91
N GLN A 48 -3.54 1.63 7.74
CA GLN A 48 -4.99 1.71 7.89
C GLN A 48 -5.62 1.80 6.51
N PHE A 49 -6.31 0.75 6.09
CA PHE A 49 -7.07 0.74 4.84
C PHE A 49 -8.43 1.38 5.07
N GLN A 50 -8.86 2.27 4.17
CA GLN A 50 -10.22 2.82 4.23
C GLN A 50 -11.29 1.73 4.05
N ASN A 51 -11.08 0.84 3.07
CA ASN A 51 -11.97 -0.29 2.80
C ASN A 51 -11.17 -1.42 2.16
N LEU A 52 -10.73 -2.39 2.96
CA LEU A 52 -9.96 -3.54 2.48
C LEU A 52 -10.91 -4.63 1.98
N ALA A 53 -11.01 -4.78 0.66
CA ALA A 53 -11.87 -5.79 0.03
C ALA A 53 -11.14 -7.12 -0.25
N LEU A 54 -9.85 -7.07 -0.59
CA LEU A 54 -9.04 -8.22 -0.98
C LEU A 54 -7.60 -8.02 -0.53
N ALA A 55 -7.02 -9.05 0.08
CA ALA A 55 -5.60 -9.14 0.37
C ALA A 55 -5.03 -10.39 -0.31
N ILE A 56 -3.97 -10.19 -1.09
CA ILE A 56 -3.23 -11.29 -1.73
C ILE A 56 -1.86 -11.33 -1.06
N ILE A 57 -1.50 -12.50 -0.54
CA ILE A 57 -0.22 -12.75 0.11
C ILE A 57 0.47 -13.84 -0.71
N ASP A 58 1.74 -13.60 -1.04
CA ASP A 58 2.60 -14.59 -1.68
C ASP A 58 3.57 -15.13 -0.60
N GLU A 59 3.60 -16.45 -0.40
CA GLU A 59 4.46 -17.07 0.61
C GLU A 59 5.91 -17.17 0.10
N GLN A 60 6.86 -16.76 0.94
CA GLN A 60 8.27 -17.13 0.81
C GLN A 60 8.51 -18.39 1.63
N HIS A 61 8.76 -19.51 0.96
CA HIS A 61 9.56 -20.59 1.54
C HIS A 61 11.04 -20.19 1.59
#